data_AF-A0A7Y8IC12-F1
#
_entry.id   AF-A0A7Y8IC12-F1
#
_cell.length_a   1.000
_cell.length_b   1.000
_cell.length_c   1.000
_cell.angle_alpha   90.00
_cell.angle_beta   90.00
_cell.angle_gamma   90.00
#
_symmetry.space_group_name_H-M   'P 1'
#
loop_
_entity.id
_entity.type
_entity.pdbx_description
1 polymer ?
#
loop_
_entity_poly.entity_id
_entity_poly.type
_entity_poly.pdbx_seq_one_letter_code
_entity_poly.pdbx_strand_id
1 'polypeptide(L)' 'MKDFLLLDAALYHITSRGNERKNIFLRDGDRVKFLQILEDYHDRYGILIHSYVLMDNHYHLVFEEK' A
#
# COMPACT_ATOMS: atom_id res chain seq x y z
N MET A 1 -32.39 14.34 2.49
CA MET A 1 -31.27 14.90 3.27
C MET A 1 -30.92 13.94 4.39
N LYS A 2 -30.07 12.95 4.06
CA LYS A 2 -29.14 12.22 4.95
C LYS A 2 -28.50 11.11 4.10
N ASP A 3 -27.79 11.55 3.06
CA ASP A 3 -26.84 10.76 2.28
C ASP A 3 -25.54 10.59 3.08
N PHE A 4 -25.65 10.13 4.34
CA PHE A 4 -24.56 10.18 5.33
C PHE A 4 -24.20 8.80 5.91
N LEU A 5 -24.45 7.74 5.16
CA LEU A 5 -24.10 6.37 5.54
C LEU A 5 -23.69 5.65 4.26
N LEU A 6 -22.39 5.54 3.95
CA LEU A 6 -21.83 4.47 3.10
C LEU A 6 -20.30 4.54 2.83
N LEU A 7 -19.51 5.33 3.58
CA LEU A 7 -18.04 5.32 3.39
C LEU A 7 -17.25 5.56 4.68
N ASP A 8 -17.75 5.08 5.82
CA ASP A 8 -16.89 4.90 6.98
C ASP A 8 -16.04 3.62 6.73
N ALA A 9 -14.75 3.82 6.43
CA ALA A 9 -13.73 2.81 6.16
C ALA A 9 -13.87 1.97 4.86
N ALA A 10 -13.55 2.58 3.71
CA ALA A 10 -13.34 1.82 2.48
C ALA A 10 -11.99 1.09 2.50
N LEU A 11 -12.03 -0.22 2.23
CA LEU A 11 -10.84 -1.03 1.99
C LEU A 11 -10.36 -0.85 0.55
N TYR A 12 -9.11 -0.46 0.40
CA TYR A 12 -8.45 -0.25 -0.88
C TYR A 12 -7.45 -1.37 -1.14
N HIS A 13 -7.55 -2.00 -2.32
CA HIS A 13 -6.52 -2.89 -2.85
C HIS A 13 -5.71 -2.17 -3.93
N ILE A 14 -4.47 -1.81 -3.63
CA ILE A 14 -3.55 -1.22 -4.60
C ILE A 14 -2.62 -2.29 -5.15
N THR A 15 -2.45 -2.27 -6.48
CA THR A 15 -1.46 -3.10 -7.16
C THR A 15 -0.60 -2.22 -8.05
N SER A 16 0.72 -2.44 -8.05
CA SER A 16 1.63 -1.76 -8.99
C SER A 16 2.65 -2.75 -9.50
N ARG A 17 2.94 -2.71 -10.80
CA ARG A 17 3.85 -3.61 -11.48
C ARG A 17 4.85 -2.83 -12.31
N GLY A 18 6.10 -3.28 -12.30
CA GLY A 18 7.18 -2.68 -13.07
C GLY A 18 6.85 -2.64 -14.56
N ASN A 19 7.26 -1.55 -15.22
CA ASN A 19 7.13 -1.44 -16.66
C ASN A 19 7.84 -2.61 -17.35
N GLU A 20 7.21 -3.19 -18.37
CA GLU A 20 7.67 -4.42 -19.03
C GLU A 20 7.93 -5.60 -18.07
N ARG A 21 7.23 -5.62 -16.91
CA ARG A 21 7.40 -6.62 -15.84
C ARG A 21 8.82 -6.69 -15.25
N LYS A 22 9.61 -5.63 -15.44
CA LYS A 22 10.95 -5.52 -14.87
C LYS A 22 10.90 -5.45 -13.35
N ASN A 23 12.00 -5.89 -12.73
CA ASN A 23 12.13 -5.85 -11.29
C ASN A 23 12.11 -4.38 -10.79
N ILE A 24 11.32 -4.14 -9.75
CA ILE A 24 11.18 -2.88 -9.03
C ILE A 24 11.89 -2.93 -7.67
N PHE A 25 12.07 -4.13 -7.11
CA PHE A 25 12.95 -4.40 -5.99
C PHE A 25 14.16 -5.17 -6.53
N LEU A 26 15.32 -4.51 -6.56
CA LEU A 26 16.56 -5.08 -7.12
C LEU A 26 17.40 -5.77 -6.05
N ARG A 27 17.20 -5.39 -4.78
CA ARG A 27 17.89 -5.91 -3.61
C ARG A 27 16.90 -6.01 -2.46
N ASP A 28 17.20 -6.85 -1.46
CA ASP A 28 16.35 -7.01 -0.28
C ASP A 28 16.17 -5.70 0.50
N GLY A 29 17.21 -4.84 0.49
CA GLY A 29 17.14 -3.50 1.10
C GLY A 29 16.08 -2.58 0.48
N ASP A 30 15.69 -2.79 -0.78
CA ASP A 30 14.65 -1.98 -1.42
C ASP A 30 13.28 -2.26 -0.80
N ARG A 31 13.01 -3.52 -0.40
CA ARG A 31 11.79 -3.90 0.30
C ARG A 31 11.74 -3.31 1.70
N VAL A 32 12.86 -3.34 2.43
CA VAL A 32 12.97 -2.71 3.75
C VAL A 32 12.68 -1.21 3.65
N LYS A 33 13.28 -0.53 2.66
CA LYS A 33 13.03 0.89 2.42
C LYS A 33 11.58 1.17 2.04
N PHE A 34 10.96 0.30 1.25
CA PHE A 34 9.54 0.43 0.90
C PHE A 34 8.63 0.31 2.13
N LEU A 35 8.89 -0.65 3.01
CA LEU A 35 8.15 -0.80 4.27
C LEU A 35 8.34 0.42 5.20
N GLN A 36 9.53 1.00 5.26
CA GLN A 36 9.77 2.25 6.01
C GLN A 36 8.96 3.43 5.46
N ILE A 37 8.78 3.52 4.14
CA ILE A 37 7.92 4.55 3.53
C ILE A 37 6.45 4.30 3.92
N LEU A 38 6.00 3.05 3.92
CA LEU A 38 4.64 2.72 4.36
C LEU A 38 4.40 3.06 5.83
N GLU A 39 5.38 2.82 6.70
CA GLU A 39 5.36 3.21 8.11
C GLU A 39 5.27 4.74 8.28
N ASP A 40 6.10 5.51 7.55
CA ASP A 40 6.04 6.97 7.56
C ASP A 40 4.66 7.50 7.09
N TYR A 41 4.02 6.81 6.13
CA TYR A 41 2.68 7.17 5.67
C TYR A 41 1.59 6.81 6.68
N HIS A 42 1.72 5.67 7.37
CA HIS A 42 0.85 5.32 8.51
C HIS A 42 0.91 6.42 9.57
N ASP A 43 2.10 6.85 9.96
CA ASP A 43 2.31 7.86 11.00
C ASP A 43 1.79 9.24 10.59
N ARG A 44 2.00 9.64 9.33
CA ARG A 44 1.63 10.98 8.84
C ARG A 44 0.15 11.13 8.50
N TYR A 45 -0.46 10.10 7.94
CA TYR A 45 -1.79 10.18 7.33
C TYR A 45 -2.81 9.23 7.97
N GLY A 46 -2.41 8.45 8.97
CA GLY A 46 -3.32 7.54 9.68
C GLY A 46 -3.74 6.33 8.87
N ILE A 47 -3.03 6.01 7.79
CA ILE A 47 -3.38 4.91 6.89
C ILE A 47 -3.15 3.57 7.60
N LEU A 48 -4.15 2.69 7.64
CA LEU A 48 -4.03 1.37 8.26
C LEU A 48 -3.75 0.31 7.19
N ILE A 49 -2.55 -0.27 7.20
CA ILE A 49 -2.17 -1.32 6.26
C ILE A 49 -2.49 -2.69 6.85
N HIS A 50 -3.45 -3.39 6.27
CA HIS A 50 -3.87 -4.72 6.73
C HIS A 50 -2.98 -5.83 6.19
N SER A 51 -2.53 -5.72 4.93
CA SER A 51 -1.68 -6.72 4.31
C SER A 51 -0.86 -6.15 3.16
N TYR A 52 0.25 -6.81 2.86
CA TYR A 52 1.11 -6.49 1.73
C TYR A 52 1.78 -7.74 1.15
N VAL A 53 2.13 -7.67 -0.13
CA VAL A 53 2.98 -8.65 -0.82
C VAL A 53 4.01 -7.89 -1.65
N LEU A 54 5.29 -8.22 -1.52
CA LEU A 54 6.41 -7.55 -2.20
C LEU A 54 7.20 -8.53 -3.09
N MET A 55 6.78 -8.70 -4.33
CA MET A 55 7.47 -9.54 -5.32
C MET A 55 8.45 -8.71 -6.13
N ASP A 56 9.45 -9.34 -6.75
CA ASP A 56 10.54 -8.63 -7.45
C ASP A 56 10.06 -7.54 -8.41
N ASN A 57 8.96 -7.78 -9.14
CA ASN A 57 8.45 -6.88 -10.17
C ASN A 57 7.06 -6.30 -9.89
N HIS A 58 6.46 -6.54 -8.72
CA HIS A 58 5.20 -5.89 -8.32
C HIS A 58 4.91 -6.02 -6.84
N TYR A 59 4.02 -5.16 -6.35
CA TYR A 59 3.48 -5.26 -5.02
C TYR A 59 1.96 -5.15 -4.99
N HIS A 60 1.38 -5.66 -3.91
CA HIS A 60 -0.02 -5.49 -3.55
C HIS A 60 -0.09 -4.92 -2.15
N LEU A 61 -1.00 -3.96 -1.91
CA LEU A 61 -1.31 -3.40 -0.60
C LEU A 61 -2.81 -3.46 -0.37
N VAL A 62 -3.22 -3.86 0.83
CA VAL A 62 -4.60 -3.67 1.30
C VAL A 62 -4.55 -2.72 2.49
N PHE A 63 -5.26 -1.59 2.38
CA PHE A 63 -5.29 -0.59 3.44
C PHE A 63 -6.65 0.11 3.52
N GLU A 64 -6.92 0.77 4.64
CA GLU A 64 -8.04 1.69 4.81
C GLU A 64 -7.56 3.04 5.36
N GLU A 65 -8.31 4.09 5.05
CA GLU A 65 -8.13 5.41 5.68
C GLU A 65 -8.88 5.42 7.02
N LYS A 66 -8.30 6.09 8.02
CA LYS A 66 -8.82 6.16 9.39
C LYS A 66 -9.67 7.41 9.63
#